data_AF-W7Y4H1-F1
#
_entry.id   AF-W7Y4H1-F1
#
_cell.length_a   1.000
_cell.length_b   1.000
_cell.length_c   1.000
_cell.angle_alpha   90.00
_cell.angle_beta   90.00
_cell.angle_gamma   90.00
#
_symmetry.space_group_name_H-M   'P 1'
#
loop_
_entity.id
_entity.type
_entity.pdbx_description
1 polymer ?
#
loop_
_entity_poly.entity_id
_entity_poly.type
_entity_poly.pdbx_seq_one_letter_code
_entity_poly.pdbx_strand_id
1 'polypeptide(L)'
;MALKIDDKHMQLNNQELKELCQLACLAATEAGRMISTFSNQQLQIKRKPTQNTSLGLSGGTSWASQIVTEVDIKSQELIIKQLSPSIKKYHFGLLTEESMDDQSRLEKDYFWCIDPLDGTLPFTEGKDGYSVSIALVSKEGAPIIGVVYDPAKKNLYHAIKGIEVCKNDNELYLKHTSKNFTFITDRSFITHHKFKQIKAGLLKHSQSCGYNTFTHINQGGAAMNALWY
;
A
#
# COMPACT_ATOMS: atom_id res chain seq x y z
N MET A 1 -21.72 37.43 25.55
CA MET A 1 -22.10 36.02 25.69
C MET A 1 -21.22 35.23 24.72
N ALA A 2 -20.10 34.69 25.20
CA ALA A 2 -19.17 33.94 24.36
C ALA A 2 -19.70 32.51 24.20
N LEU A 3 -19.94 32.10 22.95
CA LEU A 3 -20.24 30.70 22.62
C LEU A 3 -19.01 29.87 22.98
N LYS A 4 -19.12 29.08 24.06
CA LYS A 4 -18.21 27.95 24.27
C LYS A 4 -18.58 26.90 23.24
N ILE A 5 -17.84 26.85 22.14
CA ILE A 5 -17.83 25.70 21.25
C ILE A 5 -17.02 24.64 21.99
N ASP A 6 -17.71 23.62 22.49
CA ASP A 6 -17.09 22.47 23.14
C ASP A 6 -16.52 21.59 22.01
N ASP A 7 -15.29 21.90 21.56
CA ASP A 7 -14.56 21.13 20.54
C ASP A 7 -14.16 19.76 21.11
N LYS A 8 -15.13 18.86 21.23
CA LYS A 8 -14.87 17.45 21.49
C LYS A 8 -14.46 16.79 20.19
N HIS A 9 -13.15 16.60 20.02
CA HIS A 9 -12.61 15.69 19.00
C HIS A 9 -13.24 14.31 19.13
N MET A 10 -13.68 13.74 18.01
CA MET A 10 -14.23 12.39 17.96
C MET A 10 -13.19 11.36 18.43
N GLN A 11 -13.61 10.42 19.26
CA GLN A 11 -12.79 9.28 19.68
C GLN A 11 -13.49 7.98 19.31
N LEU A 12 -12.78 7.12 18.58
CA LEU A 12 -13.26 5.80 18.21
C LEU A 12 -12.92 4.81 19.32
N ASN A 13 -13.90 4.02 19.75
CA ASN A 13 -13.66 2.96 20.72
C ASN A 13 -13.11 1.69 20.04
N ASN A 14 -12.63 0.73 20.84
CA ASN A 14 -12.00 -0.49 20.31
C ASN A 14 -12.92 -1.32 19.41
N GLN A 15 -14.23 -1.33 19.66
CA GLN A 15 -15.18 -2.05 18.81
C GLN A 15 -15.34 -1.38 17.46
N GLU A 16 -15.48 -0.05 17.44
CA GLU A 16 -15.53 0.74 16.20
C GLU A 16 -14.25 0.58 15.37
N LEU A 17 -13.09 0.61 16.03
CA LEU A 17 -11.80 0.40 15.36
C LEU A 17 -11.70 -0.99 14.71
N LYS A 18 -12.18 -2.04 15.37
CA LYS A 18 -12.20 -3.40 14.82
C LYS A 18 -13.14 -3.49 13.61
N GLU A 19 -14.33 -2.90 13.68
CA GLU A 19 -15.27 -2.87 12.56
C GLU A 19 -14.71 -2.10 11.35
N LEU A 20 -14.06 -0.95 11.60
CA LEU A 20 -13.41 -0.16 10.55
C LEU A 20 -12.21 -0.89 9.93
N CYS A 21 -11.43 -1.61 10.74
CA CYS A 21 -10.32 -2.44 10.25
C CYS A 21 -10.83 -3.57 9.35
N GLN A 22 -11.87 -4.29 9.78
CA GLN A 22 -12.51 -5.33 8.96
C GLN A 22 -13.06 -4.77 7.65
N LEU A 23 -13.65 -3.58 7.67
CA LEU A 23 -14.13 -2.90 6.48
C LEU A 23 -12.99 -2.60 5.49
N ALA A 24 -11.86 -2.08 5.99
CA ALA A 24 -10.67 -1.82 5.19
C ALA A 24 -10.03 -3.11 4.65
N CYS A 25 -9.97 -4.18 5.45
CA CYS A 25 -9.51 -5.50 5.04
C CYS A 25 -10.33 -6.06 3.87
N LEU A 26 -11.66 -5.94 3.94
CA LEU A 26 -12.55 -6.35 2.86
C LEU A 26 -12.31 -5.52 1.60
N ALA A 27 -12.22 -4.19 1.73
CA ALA A 27 -11.94 -3.28 0.63
C ALA A 27 -10.62 -3.62 -0.08
N ALA A 28 -9.53 -3.78 0.67
CA ALA A 28 -8.21 -4.12 0.13
C ALA A 28 -8.21 -5.48 -0.58
N THR A 29 -8.89 -6.47 -0.01
CA THR A 29 -8.96 -7.82 -0.58
C THR A 29 -9.79 -7.86 -1.87
N GLU A 30 -10.89 -7.12 -1.95
CA GLU A 30 -11.70 -7.02 -3.17
C GLU A 30 -10.97 -6.28 -4.29
N ALA A 31 -10.36 -5.14 -3.98
CA ALA A 31 -9.54 -4.39 -4.90
C ALA A 31 -8.35 -5.22 -5.43
N GLY A 32 -7.62 -5.89 -4.55
CA GLY A 32 -6.50 -6.75 -4.93
C GLY A 32 -6.91 -7.97 -5.76
N ARG A 33 -8.08 -8.56 -5.49
CA ARG A 33 -8.65 -9.61 -6.35
C ARG A 33 -8.93 -9.08 -7.75
N MET A 34 -9.49 -7.87 -7.87
CA MET A 34 -9.72 -7.22 -9.15
C MET A 34 -8.40 -6.97 -9.89
N ILE A 35 -7.40 -6.35 -9.25
CA ILE A 35 -6.05 -6.10 -9.81
C ILE A 35 -5.43 -7.40 -10.36
N SER A 36 -5.58 -8.51 -9.63
CA SER A 36 -5.03 -9.82 -10.03
C SER A 36 -5.62 -10.34 -11.35
N THR A 37 -6.86 -9.96 -11.69
CA THR A 37 -7.48 -10.35 -12.97
C THR A 37 -6.80 -9.67 -14.16
N PHE A 38 -6.40 -8.41 -14.00
CA PHE A 38 -5.67 -7.64 -15.01
C PHE A 38 -4.22 -8.09 -15.15
N SER A 39 -3.54 -8.39 -14.03
CA SER A 39 -2.16 -8.91 -14.05
C SER A 39 -2.07 -10.18 -14.91
N ASN A 40 -3.03 -11.10 -14.75
CA ASN A 40 -3.11 -12.32 -15.55
C ASN A 40 -3.34 -12.02 -17.05
N GLN A 41 -4.24 -11.10 -17.38
CA GLN A 41 -4.50 -10.72 -18.77
C GLN A 41 -3.28 -10.07 -19.43
N GLN A 42 -2.58 -9.18 -18.72
CA GLN A 42 -1.38 -8.51 -19.22
C GLN A 42 -0.23 -9.52 -19.45
N LEU A 43 -0.03 -10.48 -18.55
CA LEU A 43 0.92 -11.57 -18.73
C LEU A 43 0.61 -12.42 -19.97
N GLN A 44 -0.67 -12.69 -20.24
CA GLN A 44 -1.08 -13.40 -21.46
C GLN A 44 -0.79 -12.60 -22.72
N ILE A 45 -0.98 -11.28 -22.68
CA ILE A 45 -0.70 -10.38 -23.81
C ILE A 45 0.80 -10.31 -24.10
N LYS A 46 1.66 -10.19 -23.08
CA LYS A 46 3.13 -10.24 -23.26
C LYS A 46 3.64 -11.57 -23.82
N ARG A 47 2.94 -12.67 -23.53
CA ARG A 47 3.29 -14.02 -24.02
C ARG A 47 2.88 -14.25 -25.47
N LYS A 48 1.84 -13.57 -25.96
CA LYS A 48 1.53 -13.54 -27.39
C LYS A 48 2.53 -12.58 -28.06
N PRO A 49 3.26 -12.99 -29.12
CA PRO A 49 4.19 -12.09 -29.79
C PRO A 49 3.45 -10.80 -30.15
N THR A 50 3.94 -9.65 -29.67
CA THR A 50 3.34 -8.33 -29.83
C THR A 50 3.04 -8.04 -31.30
N GLN A 51 1.81 -8.32 -31.73
CA GLN A 51 1.27 -7.86 -33.01
C GLN A 51 0.24 -6.78 -32.70
N ASN A 52 0.54 -5.58 -33.19
CA ASN A 52 -0.37 -4.50 -33.54
C ASN A 52 -1.42 -4.09 -32.51
N THR A 53 -1.13 -3.09 -31.69
CA THR A 53 -2.17 -2.13 -31.27
C THR A 53 -1.55 -0.76 -31.04
N SER A 54 -1.62 0.07 -32.09
CA SER A 54 -1.54 1.52 -31.97
C SER A 54 -2.91 2.02 -31.52
N LEU A 55 -3.05 2.51 -30.29
CA LEU A 55 -4.16 3.36 -29.89
C LEU A 55 -3.71 4.25 -28.74
N GLY A 56 -3.50 5.53 -29.07
CA GLY A 56 -3.27 6.57 -28.09
C GLY A 56 -4.56 6.95 -27.37
N LEU A 57 -4.41 7.34 -26.11
CA LEU A 57 -5.08 8.43 -25.41
C LEU A 57 -4.37 8.61 -24.04
N SER A 58 -4.47 9.82 -23.50
CA SER A 58 -3.62 10.46 -22.49
C SER A 58 -3.50 9.72 -21.15
N GLY A 59 -2.31 9.15 -20.93
CA GLY A 59 -1.90 8.45 -19.71
C GLY A 59 -0.72 7.54 -20.05
N GLY A 60 0.45 8.13 -20.33
CA GLY A 60 1.58 7.44 -20.99
C GLY A 60 1.22 6.85 -22.36
N THR A 61 2.05 7.03 -23.38
CA THR A 61 1.70 6.55 -24.74
C THR A 61 1.75 5.02 -24.90
N SER A 62 2.12 4.29 -23.85
CA SER A 62 2.23 2.83 -23.90
C SER A 62 0.97 2.14 -23.39
N TRP A 63 0.65 1.00 -24.00
CA TRP A 63 -0.46 0.15 -23.59
C TRP A 63 -0.37 -0.28 -22.11
N ALA A 64 0.85 -0.49 -21.60
CA ALA A 64 1.07 -0.80 -20.20
C ALA A 64 0.64 0.33 -19.26
N SER A 65 0.84 1.59 -19.66
CA SER A 65 0.44 2.76 -18.88
C SER A 65 -1.08 2.92 -18.85
N GLN A 66 -1.77 2.65 -19.97
CA GLN A 66 -3.23 2.69 -20.02
C GLN A 66 -3.87 1.63 -19.10
N ILE A 67 -3.33 0.41 -19.10
CA ILE A 67 -3.80 -0.67 -18.22
C ILE A 67 -3.61 -0.31 -16.75
N VAL A 68 -2.48 0.28 -16.39
CA VAL A 68 -2.24 0.78 -15.03
C VAL A 68 -3.32 1.77 -14.64
N THR A 69 -3.51 2.84 -15.42
CA THR A 69 -4.51 3.86 -15.11
C THR A 69 -5.91 3.27 -14.96
N GLU A 70 -6.29 2.31 -15.80
CA GLU A 70 -7.58 1.62 -15.66
C GLU A 70 -7.68 0.81 -14.35
N VAL A 71 -6.62 0.09 -13.99
CA VAL A 71 -6.56 -0.72 -12.78
C VAL A 71 -6.59 0.15 -11.52
N ASP A 72 -5.84 1.24 -11.52
CA ASP A 72 -5.81 2.24 -10.46
C ASP A 72 -7.18 2.84 -10.20
N ILE A 73 -7.84 3.36 -11.24
CA ILE A 73 -9.18 3.93 -11.16
C ILE A 73 -10.19 2.91 -10.63
N LYS A 74 -10.22 1.69 -11.19
CA LYS A 74 -11.16 0.65 -10.77
C LYS A 74 -10.92 0.20 -9.32
N SER A 75 -9.65 0.12 -8.91
CA SER A 75 -9.27 -0.26 -7.55
C SER A 75 -9.75 0.81 -6.57
N GLN A 76 -9.49 2.09 -6.86
CA GLN A 76 -9.97 3.21 -6.07
C GLN A 76 -11.50 3.22 -5.95
N GLU A 77 -12.24 3.06 -7.05
CA GLU A 77 -13.71 3.05 -7.03
C GLU A 77 -14.27 1.95 -6.11
N LEU A 78 -13.70 0.74 -6.18
CA LEU A 78 -14.07 -0.38 -5.31
C LEU A 78 -13.80 -0.07 -3.84
N ILE A 79 -12.60 0.45 -3.53
CA ILE A 79 -12.22 0.81 -2.16
C ILE A 79 -13.15 1.89 -1.61
N ILE A 80 -13.35 2.98 -2.35
CA ILE A 80 -14.22 4.09 -1.93
C ILE A 80 -15.65 3.61 -1.74
N LYS A 81 -16.18 2.77 -2.64
CA LYS A 81 -17.52 2.19 -2.48
C LYS A 81 -17.65 1.43 -1.17
N GLN A 82 -16.64 0.63 -0.80
CA GLN A 82 -16.65 -0.16 0.42
C GLN A 82 -16.48 0.71 1.68
N LEU A 83 -15.65 1.76 1.63
CA LEU A 83 -15.40 2.66 2.76
C LEU A 83 -16.47 3.74 2.94
N SER A 84 -17.23 4.07 1.89
CA SER A 84 -18.28 5.11 1.87
C SER A 84 -19.27 5.07 3.05
N PRO A 85 -19.75 3.91 3.51
CA PRO A 85 -20.61 3.85 4.70
C PRO A 85 -19.94 4.42 5.95
N SER A 86 -18.65 4.14 6.17
CA SER A 86 -17.89 4.68 7.30
C SER A 86 -17.64 6.18 7.15
N ILE A 87 -17.31 6.64 5.94
CA ILE A 87 -17.11 8.06 5.63
C ILE A 87 -18.37 8.86 5.97
N LYS A 88 -19.55 8.36 5.59
CA LYS A 88 -20.83 9.01 5.89
C LYS A 88 -21.20 8.94 7.38
N LYS A 89 -21.01 7.79 8.02
CA LYS A 89 -21.37 7.56 9.43
C LYS A 89 -20.55 8.43 10.40
N TYR A 90 -19.23 8.52 10.16
CA TYR A 90 -18.28 9.16 11.08
C TYR A 90 -17.76 10.51 10.55
N HIS A 91 -18.25 10.98 9.40
CA HIS A 91 -17.79 12.20 8.75
C HIS A 91 -16.28 12.24 8.50
N PHE A 92 -15.68 11.10 8.14
CA PHE A 92 -14.24 11.03 7.84
C PHE A 92 -13.88 11.80 6.57
N GLY A 93 -12.65 12.31 6.53
CA GLY A 93 -12.04 12.81 5.31
C GLY A 93 -11.55 11.67 4.40
N LEU A 94 -11.07 12.04 3.22
CA LEU A 94 -10.53 11.12 2.24
C LEU A 94 -9.28 11.73 1.58
N LEU A 95 -8.23 10.92 1.45
CA LEU A 95 -7.05 11.20 0.65
C LEU A 95 -6.71 9.96 -0.15
N THR A 96 -6.58 10.10 -1.47
CA THR A 96 -6.30 8.99 -2.37
C THR A 96 -5.47 9.47 -3.54
N GLU A 97 -4.59 8.61 -4.08
CA GLU A 97 -3.64 8.98 -5.14
C GLU A 97 -4.35 9.41 -6.44
N GLU A 98 -5.45 8.72 -6.80
CA GLU A 98 -6.11 8.87 -8.10
C GLU A 98 -7.28 9.88 -8.09
N SER A 99 -7.35 10.76 -7.09
CA SER A 99 -8.33 11.86 -7.05
C SER A 99 -7.67 13.14 -6.55
N MET A 100 -8.25 14.28 -6.92
CA MET A 100 -7.83 15.56 -6.34
C MET A 100 -8.11 15.56 -4.83
N ASP A 101 -7.15 16.02 -4.04
CA ASP A 101 -7.29 16.20 -2.59
C ASP A 101 -8.34 17.28 -2.31
N ASP A 102 -9.51 16.87 -1.81
CA ASP A 102 -10.62 17.74 -1.44
C ASP A 102 -10.37 18.52 -0.13
N GLN A 103 -9.17 18.37 0.45
CA GLN A 103 -8.71 18.98 1.69
C GLN A 103 -9.47 18.54 2.95
N SER A 104 -10.43 17.61 2.84
CA SER A 104 -11.21 17.13 3.98
C SER A 104 -10.34 16.51 5.07
N ARG A 105 -9.20 15.89 4.70
CA ARG A 105 -8.20 15.36 5.63
C ARG A 105 -7.61 16.41 6.61
N LEU A 106 -7.66 17.69 6.26
CA LEU A 106 -7.15 18.79 7.09
C LEU A 106 -8.22 19.31 8.06
N GLU A 107 -9.48 18.98 7.83
CA GLU A 107 -10.60 19.47 8.61
C GLU A 107 -11.13 18.42 9.58
N LYS A 108 -11.31 17.18 9.12
CA LYS A 108 -11.93 16.08 9.87
C LYS A 108 -10.99 15.46 10.89
N ASP A 109 -11.55 14.90 11.97
CA ASP A 109 -10.77 14.26 13.04
C ASP A 109 -10.02 13.01 12.57
N TYR A 110 -10.56 12.32 11.56
CA TYR A 110 -9.89 11.20 10.90
C TYR A 110 -10.17 11.21 9.41
N PHE A 111 -9.29 10.58 8.64
CA PHE A 111 -9.44 10.38 7.20
C PHE A 111 -8.90 9.03 6.75
N TRP A 112 -9.49 8.49 5.69
CA TRP A 112 -8.92 7.36 4.97
C TRP A 112 -7.84 7.86 4.01
N CYS A 113 -6.64 7.27 4.11
CA CYS A 113 -5.54 7.46 3.17
C CYS A 113 -5.38 6.19 2.34
N ILE A 114 -5.45 6.29 1.02
CA ILE A 114 -5.53 5.14 0.11
C ILE A 114 -4.47 5.26 -0.98
N ASP A 115 -3.75 4.18 -1.20
CA ASP A 115 -3.00 3.92 -2.43
C ASP A 115 -3.60 2.65 -3.07
N PRO A 116 -4.35 2.79 -4.17
CA PRO A 116 -5.09 1.70 -4.79
C PRO A 116 -4.18 0.67 -5.49
N LEU A 117 -2.94 1.03 -5.84
CA LEU A 117 -1.94 0.13 -6.44
C LEU A 117 -0.51 0.65 -6.14
N ASP A 118 -0.04 0.42 -4.92
CA ASP A 118 1.35 0.68 -4.59
C ASP A 118 2.23 -0.32 -5.34
N GLY A 119 3.23 0.17 -6.08
CA GLY A 119 4.10 -0.67 -6.90
C GLY A 119 3.58 -0.89 -8.34
N THR A 120 3.21 0.18 -9.03
CA THR A 120 2.89 0.17 -10.46
C THR A 120 3.93 -0.54 -11.34
N LEU A 121 5.22 -0.38 -11.02
CA LEU A 121 6.31 -0.96 -11.80
C LEU A 121 6.39 -2.50 -11.69
N PRO A 122 6.43 -3.12 -10.49
CA PRO A 122 6.32 -4.58 -10.40
C PRO A 122 5.02 -5.10 -11.02
N PHE A 123 3.90 -4.39 -10.86
CA PHE A 123 2.63 -4.75 -11.50
C PHE A 123 2.75 -4.82 -13.03
N THR A 124 3.21 -3.73 -13.68
CA THR A 124 3.38 -3.68 -15.14
C THR A 124 4.38 -4.69 -15.66
N GLU A 125 5.37 -5.08 -14.86
CA GLU A 125 6.32 -6.13 -15.21
C GLU A 125 5.76 -7.54 -15.03
N GLY A 126 4.63 -7.70 -14.34
CA GLY A 126 4.06 -9.00 -13.98
C GLY A 126 4.88 -9.72 -12.91
N LYS A 127 5.46 -8.97 -11.98
CA LYS A 127 6.27 -9.46 -10.86
C LYS A 127 5.58 -9.19 -9.53
N ASP A 128 5.97 -9.94 -8.52
CA ASP A 128 5.61 -9.69 -7.12
C ASP A 128 6.10 -8.31 -6.66
N GLY A 129 5.42 -7.75 -5.66
CA GLY A 129 5.84 -6.52 -4.99
C GLY A 129 4.89 -5.33 -5.18
N TYR A 130 3.72 -5.52 -5.77
CA TYR A 130 2.64 -4.54 -5.74
C TYR A 130 1.62 -4.88 -4.64
N SER A 131 0.88 -3.88 -4.17
CA SER A 131 -0.12 -4.04 -3.12
C SER A 131 -1.26 -3.03 -3.19
N VAL A 132 -2.32 -3.29 -2.44
CA VAL A 132 -3.32 -2.27 -2.08
C VAL A 132 -3.00 -1.79 -0.66
N SER A 133 -2.95 -0.49 -0.43
CA SER A 133 -2.67 0.11 0.88
C SER A 133 -3.80 1.03 1.33
N ILE A 134 -4.29 0.83 2.55
CA ILE A 134 -5.38 1.62 3.15
C ILE A 134 -5.00 1.92 4.60
N ALA A 135 -5.10 3.19 5.01
CA ALA A 135 -4.88 3.59 6.39
C ALA A 135 -5.99 4.52 6.89
N LEU A 136 -6.41 4.35 8.16
CA LEU A 136 -7.17 5.36 8.88
C LEU A 136 -6.18 6.22 9.66
N VAL A 137 -6.17 7.52 9.41
CA VAL A 137 -5.21 8.46 9.99
C VAL A 137 -5.97 9.54 10.75
N SER A 138 -5.50 9.86 11.95
CA SER A 138 -6.01 11.01 12.72
C SER A 138 -5.59 12.34 12.09
N LYS A 139 -6.29 13.42 12.41
CA LYS A 139 -5.97 14.79 11.97
C LYS A 139 -4.53 15.20 12.29
N GLU A 140 -3.99 14.74 13.42
CA GLU A 140 -2.60 15.01 13.85
C GLU A 140 -1.57 14.19 13.06
N GLY A 141 -2.02 13.34 12.13
CA GLY A 141 -1.16 12.51 11.28
C GLY A 141 -0.78 11.16 11.89
N ALA A 142 -1.34 10.78 13.06
CA ALA A 142 -1.07 9.47 13.63
C ALA A 142 -1.87 8.37 12.91
N PRO A 143 -1.23 7.30 12.40
CA PRO A 143 -1.93 6.16 11.83
C PRO A 143 -2.61 5.35 12.93
N ILE A 144 -3.91 5.10 12.76
CA ILE A 144 -4.76 4.39 13.73
C ILE A 144 -5.02 2.97 13.26
N ILE A 145 -5.31 2.81 11.97
CA ILE A 145 -5.49 1.52 11.31
C ILE A 145 -4.59 1.51 10.08
N GLY A 146 -3.93 0.39 9.81
CA GLY A 146 -3.19 0.17 8.57
C GLY A 146 -3.54 -1.20 8.00
N VAL A 147 -3.80 -1.25 6.70
CA VAL A 147 -4.11 -2.47 5.94
C VAL A 147 -3.28 -2.47 4.67
N VAL A 148 -2.57 -3.56 4.41
CA VAL A 148 -1.86 -3.79 3.15
C VAL A 148 -2.21 -5.18 2.64
N TYR A 149 -2.68 -5.27 1.40
CA TYR A 149 -2.96 -6.55 0.76
C TYR A 149 -2.00 -6.77 -0.40
N ASP A 150 -1.23 -7.86 -0.33
CA ASP A 150 -0.34 -8.38 -1.38
C ASP A 150 -1.13 -9.37 -2.26
N PRO A 151 -1.57 -8.97 -3.47
CA PRO A 151 -2.41 -9.81 -4.31
C PRO A 151 -1.65 -11.00 -4.90
N ALA A 152 -0.34 -10.86 -5.11
CA ALA A 152 0.50 -11.91 -5.69
C ALA A 152 0.61 -13.11 -4.74
N LYS A 153 0.79 -12.84 -3.44
CA LYS A 153 0.91 -13.90 -2.40
C LYS A 153 -0.36 -14.13 -1.59
N LYS A 154 -1.41 -13.33 -1.83
CA LYS A 154 -2.67 -13.35 -1.05
C LYS A 154 -2.42 -13.17 0.45
N ASN A 155 -1.46 -12.31 0.80
CA ASN A 155 -1.22 -11.94 2.19
C ASN A 155 -1.96 -10.64 2.50
N LEU A 156 -2.79 -10.67 3.54
CA LEU A 156 -3.44 -9.50 4.11
C LEU A 156 -2.73 -9.13 5.39
N TYR A 157 -2.12 -7.96 5.46
CA TYR A 157 -1.55 -7.41 6.67
C TYR A 157 -2.50 -6.36 7.21
N HIS A 158 -2.80 -6.41 8.50
CA HIS A 158 -3.61 -5.38 9.13
C HIS A 158 -3.16 -5.10 10.56
N ALA A 159 -3.37 -3.88 11.01
CA ALA A 159 -2.99 -3.45 12.34
C ALA A 159 -3.94 -2.38 12.86
N ILE A 160 -4.17 -2.39 14.16
CA ILE A 160 -4.87 -1.33 14.88
C ILE A 160 -3.94 -0.85 16.00
N LYS A 161 -3.66 0.45 16.03
CA LYS A 161 -2.71 1.07 16.96
C LYS A 161 -3.01 0.68 18.40
N GLY A 162 -2.05 0.00 19.05
CA GLY A 162 -2.14 -0.41 20.45
C GLY A 162 -3.07 -1.59 20.73
N ILE A 163 -3.63 -2.24 19.70
CA ILE A 163 -4.56 -3.36 19.86
C ILE A 163 -3.99 -4.64 19.24
N GLU A 164 -3.71 -4.63 17.94
CA GLU A 164 -3.32 -5.84 17.21
C GLU A 164 -2.47 -5.54 15.97
N VAL A 165 -1.69 -6.53 15.56
CA VAL A 165 -1.01 -6.60 14.26
C VAL A 165 -1.15 -8.03 13.78
N CYS A 166 -1.62 -8.21 12.56
CA CYS A 166 -2.00 -9.51 12.02
C CYS A 166 -1.48 -9.69 10.59
N LYS A 167 -1.21 -10.96 10.24
CA LYS A 167 -1.02 -11.44 8.88
C LYS A 167 -2.07 -12.51 8.62
N ASN A 168 -2.95 -12.23 7.67
CA ASN A 168 -4.19 -12.94 7.41
C ASN A 168 -4.99 -13.00 8.73
N ASP A 169 -5.43 -14.19 9.12
CA ASP A 169 -6.21 -14.41 10.34
C ASP A 169 -5.33 -14.66 11.58
N ASN A 170 -4.00 -14.53 11.47
CA ASN A 170 -3.07 -14.84 12.56
C ASN A 170 -2.39 -13.56 13.08
N GLU A 171 -2.26 -13.46 14.39
CA GLU A 171 -1.46 -12.42 15.02
C GLU A 171 0.01 -12.52 14.58
N LEU A 172 0.57 -11.37 14.20
CA LEU A 172 1.92 -11.27 13.69
C LEU A 172 2.89 -10.97 14.83
N TYR A 173 3.71 -11.97 15.15
CA TYR A 173 4.82 -11.82 16.08
C TYR A 173 6.14 -11.72 15.32
N LEU A 174 6.80 -10.56 15.43
CA LEU A 174 8.13 -10.36 14.85
C LEU A 174 9.19 -11.11 15.68
N LYS A 175 9.77 -12.16 15.11
CA LYS A 175 10.93 -12.83 15.70
C LYS A 175 12.21 -12.11 15.30
N HIS A 176 12.85 -11.42 16.25
CA HIS A 176 14.17 -10.82 16.08
C HIS A 176 15.31 -11.87 16.12
N THR A 177 15.19 -12.93 15.34
CA THR A 177 16.18 -14.03 15.31
C THR A 177 16.87 -14.20 13.96
N SER A 178 16.54 -13.37 12.96
CA SER A 178 17.15 -13.47 11.64
C SER A 178 18.63 -13.08 11.69
N LYS A 179 19.49 -13.97 11.20
CA LYS A 179 20.90 -13.68 10.89
C LYS A 179 21.07 -13.09 9.49
N ASN A 180 19.98 -12.72 8.82
CA ASN A 180 20.00 -12.04 7.54
C ASN A 180 19.92 -10.53 7.71
N PHE A 181 20.85 -9.81 7.09
CA PHE A 181 20.75 -8.36 6.92
C PHE A 181 20.04 -8.08 5.60
N THR A 182 18.83 -7.52 5.66
CA THR A 182 18.07 -7.15 4.48
C THR A 182 18.23 -5.66 4.21
N PHE A 183 18.80 -5.32 3.04
CA PHE A 183 18.85 -3.96 2.51
C PHE A 183 17.71 -3.79 1.51
N ILE A 184 16.80 -2.86 1.75
CA ILE A 184 15.65 -2.61 0.88
C ILE A 184 15.79 -1.22 0.30
N THR A 185 15.59 -1.08 -1.02
CA THR A 185 15.76 0.20 -1.72
C THR A 185 14.74 0.35 -2.83
N ASP A 186 14.50 1.59 -3.25
CA ASP A 186 13.88 1.85 -4.54
C ASP A 186 14.74 1.27 -5.67
N ARG A 187 14.10 0.96 -6.79
CA ARG A 187 14.80 0.41 -7.96
C ARG A 187 15.79 1.39 -8.57
N SER A 188 15.45 2.68 -8.57
CA SER A 188 16.30 3.75 -9.08
C SER A 188 17.64 3.85 -8.33
N PHE A 189 17.68 3.40 -7.06
CA PHE A 189 18.91 3.45 -6.27
C PHE A 189 20.03 2.57 -6.86
N ILE A 190 19.71 1.54 -7.64
CA ILE A 190 20.69 0.65 -8.27
C ILE A 190 21.58 1.42 -9.26
N THR A 191 21.02 2.42 -9.94
CA THR A 191 21.73 3.23 -10.95
C THR A 191 22.51 4.39 -10.33
N HIS A 192 22.34 4.63 -9.02
CA HIS A 192 23.06 5.67 -8.32
C HIS A 192 24.57 5.41 -8.33
N HIS A 193 25.38 6.43 -8.66
CA HIS A 193 26.84 6.29 -8.81
C HIS A 193 27.55 5.72 -7.57
N LYS A 194 27.01 5.96 -6.36
CA LYS A 194 27.55 5.39 -5.10
C LYS A 194 26.97 4.03 -4.70
N PHE A 195 26.06 3.45 -5.48
CA PHE A 195 25.38 2.20 -5.11
C PHE A 195 26.36 1.09 -4.71
N LYS A 196 27.38 0.84 -5.55
CA LYS A 196 28.41 -0.18 -5.28
C LYS A 196 29.16 0.09 -3.97
N GLN A 197 29.52 1.35 -3.72
CA GLN A 197 30.23 1.77 -2.51
C GLN A 197 29.36 1.58 -1.26
N ILE A 198 28.10 2.03 -1.31
CA ILE A 198 27.15 1.94 -0.20
C ILE A 198 26.87 0.47 0.11
N LYS A 199 26.57 -0.35 -0.91
CA LYS A 199 26.33 -1.78 -0.74
C LYS A 199 27.53 -2.50 -0.13
N ALA A 200 28.76 -2.21 -0.59
CA ALA A 200 29.96 -2.79 -0.02
C ALA A 200 30.18 -2.36 1.44
N GLY A 201 29.93 -1.10 1.77
CA GLY A 201 30.00 -0.58 3.14
C GLY A 201 29.00 -1.26 4.07
N LEU A 202 27.74 -1.39 3.64
CA LEU A 202 26.68 -2.07 4.38
C LEU A 202 26.99 -3.55 4.59
N LEU A 203 27.50 -4.24 3.56
CA LEU A 203 27.90 -5.65 3.67
C LEU A 203 29.01 -5.85 4.71
N LYS A 204 30.03 -4.99 4.70
CA LYS A 204 31.12 -5.04 5.69
C LYS A 204 30.58 -4.77 7.10
N HIS A 205 29.70 -3.79 7.24
CA HIS A 205 29.08 -3.46 8.52
C HIS A 205 28.19 -4.61 9.03
N SER A 206 27.36 -5.21 8.18
CA SER A 206 26.50 -6.33 8.57
C SER A 206 27.32 -7.53 9.04
N GLN A 207 28.43 -7.84 8.38
CA GLN A 207 29.35 -8.89 8.82
C GLN A 207 29.94 -8.57 10.20
N SER A 208 30.35 -7.32 10.45
CA SER A 208 30.87 -6.90 11.76
C SER A 208 29.84 -6.99 12.89
N CYS A 209 28.55 -6.85 12.56
CA CYS A 209 27.44 -7.02 13.51
C CYS A 209 27.00 -8.48 13.68
N GLY A 210 27.68 -9.45 13.03
CA GLY A 210 27.39 -10.88 13.18
C GLY A 210 26.18 -11.38 12.40
N TYR A 211 25.81 -10.71 11.30
CA TYR A 211 24.88 -11.23 10.30
C TYR A 211 25.61 -12.18 9.33
N ASN A 212 24.99 -13.32 9.03
CA ASN A 212 25.57 -14.39 8.21
C ASN A 212 25.27 -14.20 6.73
N THR A 213 24.15 -13.56 6.40
CA THR A 213 23.69 -13.36 5.03
C THR A 213 23.31 -11.92 4.80
N PHE A 214 23.42 -11.49 3.53
CA PHE A 214 23.06 -10.15 3.08
C PHE A 214 22.12 -10.29 1.88
N THR A 215 20.92 -9.75 1.99
CA THR A 215 19.93 -9.72 0.91
C THR A 215 19.69 -8.27 0.50
N HIS A 216 19.68 -8.00 -0.80
CA HIS A 216 19.23 -6.72 -1.34
C HIS A 216 17.91 -6.94 -2.07
N ILE A 217 16.86 -6.21 -1.68
CA ILE A 217 15.56 -6.24 -2.36
C ILE A 217 15.26 -4.84 -2.91
N ASN A 218 14.78 -4.79 -4.15
CA ASN A 218 14.64 -3.54 -4.91
C ASN A 218 13.44 -3.52 -5.89
N GLN A 219 12.49 -4.43 -5.67
CA GLN A 219 11.46 -4.74 -6.66
C GLN A 219 10.04 -4.37 -6.20
N GLY A 220 9.87 -3.83 -4.99
CA GLY A 220 8.56 -3.65 -4.35
C GLY A 220 8.15 -2.20 -4.35
N GLY A 221 6.83 -1.98 -4.32
CA GLY A 221 6.23 -0.73 -3.91
C GLY A 221 6.60 -0.37 -2.47
N ALA A 222 6.33 0.87 -2.08
CA ALA A 222 6.73 1.42 -0.79
C ALA A 222 6.13 0.61 0.39
N ALA A 223 4.86 0.20 0.30
CA ALA A 223 4.19 -0.58 1.32
C ALA A 223 4.78 -2.01 1.41
N MET A 224 5.03 -2.66 0.27
CA MET A 224 5.65 -3.98 0.26
C MET A 224 7.10 -3.98 0.76
N ASN A 225 7.84 -2.91 0.50
CA ASN A 225 9.19 -2.71 1.04
C ASN A 225 9.21 -2.66 2.58
N ALA A 226 8.11 -2.27 3.23
CA ALA A 226 7.99 -2.30 4.70
C ALA A 226 7.60 -3.67 5.26
N LEU A 227 7.14 -4.61 4.42
CA LEU A 227 6.47 -5.85 4.84
C LEU A 227 7.15 -7.15 4.36
N TRP A 228 8.27 -7.07 3.66
CA TRP A 228 9.06 -8.24 3.30
C TRP A 228 9.88 -8.76 4.49
N TYR A 229 9.22 -9.53 5.34
CA TYR A 229 9.79 -10.29 6.45
C TYR A 229 9.63 -11.80 6.27
#